data_AF-A8DVL9-F1
#
_entry.id   AF-A8DVL9-F1
#
_cell.length_a   1.000
_cell.length_b   1.000
_cell.length_c   1.000
_cell.angle_alpha   90.00
_cell.angle_beta   90.00
_cell.angle_gamma   90.00
#
_symmetry.space_group_name_H-M   'P 1'
#
loop_
_entity.id
_entity.type
_entity.pdbx_description
1 polymer ?
#
loop_
_entity_poly.entity_id
_entity_poly.type
_entity_poly.pdbx_seq_one_letter_code
_entity_poly.pdbx_strand_id
1 'polypeptide(L)'
;MSFGFLGIQFGFALQGGFMSRIFQTLGAGKEEIPLLWIAAPLTGLLVQPIIGYMSDRTWSVRWGRRRPYFLVGAVLSSLALFLVPYSPVLWMAAGFLWVLDASINISMEPFRALVAD
;
A
#
# COMPACT_ATOMS: atom_id res chain seq x y z
N MET A 1 16.36 -11.91 3.72
CA MET A 1 15.08 -11.29 4.13
C MET A 1 15.42 -10.18 5.12
N SER A 2 15.21 -8.90 4.78
CA SER A 2 15.36 -7.82 5.76
C SER A 2 14.04 -7.60 6.52
N PHE A 3 14.11 -6.98 7.70
CA PHE A 3 12.92 -6.70 8.52
C PHE A 3 11.88 -5.83 7.81
N GLY A 4 12.32 -4.90 6.95
CA GLY A 4 11.43 -4.06 6.14
C GLY A 4 10.63 -4.84 5.09
N PHE A 5 11.26 -5.83 4.44
CA PHE A 5 10.55 -6.70 3.50
C PHE A 5 9.51 -7.57 4.18
N LEU A 6 9.82 -8.07 5.38
CA LEU A 6 8.87 -8.83 6.19
C LEU A 6 7.61 -8.01 6.50
N GLY A 7 7.76 -6.74 6.87
CA GLY A 7 6.63 -5.83 7.10
C GLY A 7 5.71 -5.69 5.89
N ILE A 8 6.28 -5.54 4.69
CA ILE A 8 5.51 -5.46 3.44
C ILE A 8 4.71 -6.76 3.19
N GLN A 9 5.34 -7.92 3.39
CA GLN A 9 4.66 -9.21 3.22
C GLN A 9 3.51 -9.39 4.21
N PHE A 10 3.69 -8.95 5.46
CA PHE A 10 2.60 -8.92 6.45
C PHE A 10 1.46 -8.02 5.99
N GLY A 11 1.74 -6.83 5.44
CA GLY A 11 0.72 -5.93 4.90
C GLY A 11 -0.12 -6.59 3.81
N PHE A 12 0.52 -7.24 2.83
CA PHE A 12 -0.20 -7.98 1.79
C PHE A 12 -0.99 -9.17 2.34
N ALA A 13 -0.45 -9.89 3.31
CA ALA A 13 -1.16 -11.02 3.92
C ALA A 13 -2.43 -10.56 4.65
N LEU A 14 -2.37 -9.46 5.40
CA LEU A 14 -3.52 -8.86 6.07
C LEU A 14 -4.54 -8.34 5.05
N GLN A 15 -4.09 -7.65 4.02
CA GLN A 15 -4.95 -7.13 2.96
C GLN A 15 -5.68 -8.26 2.23
N GLY A 16 -4.95 -9.26 1.72
CA GLY A 16 -5.53 -10.40 1.00
C GLY A 16 -6.40 -11.30 1.87
N GLY A 17 -6.07 -11.45 3.16
CA GLY A 17 -6.80 -12.32 4.09
C GLY A 17 -8.10 -11.73 4.62
N PHE A 18 -8.18 -10.40 4.79
CA PHE A 18 -9.28 -9.77 5.52
C PHE A 18 -10.08 -8.75 4.71
N MET A 19 -9.50 -8.10 3.69
CA MET A 19 -10.16 -6.97 3.02
C MET A 19 -11.50 -7.35 2.37
N SER A 20 -11.55 -8.49 1.65
CA SER A 20 -12.79 -8.98 1.04
C SER A 20 -13.88 -9.25 2.07
N ARG A 21 -13.51 -9.71 3.27
CA ARG A 21 -14.46 -9.92 4.37
C ARG A 21 -14.98 -8.59 4.91
N ILE A 22 -14.11 -7.58 5.06
CA ILE A 22 -14.49 -6.24 5.50
C ILE A 22 -15.49 -5.62 4.52
N PHE A 23 -15.27 -5.73 3.21
CA PHE A 23 -16.24 -5.27 2.21
C PHE A 23 -17.60 -5.96 2.34
N GLN A 24 -17.61 -7.28 2.50
CA GLN A 24 -18.86 -8.04 2.71
C GLN A 24 -19.59 -7.61 3.99
N THR A 25 -18.87 -7.37 5.08
CA THR A 25 -19.49 -6.90 6.33
C THR A 25 -20.09 -5.50 6.22
N LEU A 26 -19.63 -4.70 5.25
CA LEU A 26 -20.13 -3.37 4.94
C LEU A 26 -21.21 -3.38 3.85
N GLY A 27 -21.69 -4.56 3.45
CA GLY A 27 -22.80 -4.73 2.52
C GLY A 27 -22.42 -4.97 1.07
N ALA A 28 -21.14 -5.18 0.74
CA ALA A 28 -20.73 -5.49 -0.63
C ALA A 28 -21.19 -6.89 -1.06
N GLY A 29 -21.82 -6.96 -2.24
CA GLY A 29 -22.15 -8.22 -2.91
C GLY A 29 -20.89 -8.98 -3.33
N LYS A 30 -20.97 -10.30 -3.52
CA LYS A 30 -19.80 -11.11 -3.94
C LYS A 30 -19.31 -10.71 -5.33
N GLU A 31 -20.25 -10.32 -6.18
CA GLU A 31 -20.09 -9.80 -7.53
C GLU A 31 -19.43 -8.41 -7.57
N GLU A 32 -19.51 -7.64 -6.48
CA GLU A 32 -18.92 -6.29 -6.39
C GLU A 32 -17.45 -6.34 -5.91
N ILE A 33 -17.04 -7.41 -5.21
CA ILE A 33 -15.69 -7.55 -4.67
C ILE A 33 -14.60 -7.41 -5.75
N PRO A 34 -14.68 -8.07 -6.92
CA PRO A 34 -13.70 -7.88 -7.98
C PRO A 34 -13.57 -6.43 -8.45
N LEU A 35 -14.70 -5.70 -8.50
CA LEU A 35 -14.72 -4.28 -8.89
C LEU A 35 -13.99 -3.42 -7.84
N LEU A 36 -14.21 -3.68 -6.56
CA LEU A 36 -13.51 -2.98 -5.47
C LEU A 36 -12.00 -3.26 -5.49
N TRP A 37 -11.59 -4.46 -5.90
CA TRP A 37 -10.18 -4.86 -6.02
C TRP A 37 -9.45 -4.28 -7.22
N ILE A 38 -10.14 -3.60 -8.16
CA ILE A 38 -9.49 -2.85 -9.25
C ILE A 38 -8.54 -1.78 -8.70
N ALA A 39 -8.76 -1.34 -7.46
CA ALA A 39 -7.83 -0.54 -6.68
C ALA A 39 -6.36 -0.98 -6.82
N ALA A 40 -6.09 -2.26 -6.60
CA ALA A 40 -4.73 -2.79 -6.55
C ALA A 40 -3.96 -2.65 -7.89
N PRO A 41 -4.47 -3.17 -9.03
CA PRO A 41 -3.78 -3.03 -10.31
C PRO A 41 -3.70 -1.58 -10.80
N LEU A 42 -4.75 -0.76 -10.61
CA LEU A 42 -4.71 0.65 -11.01
C LEU A 42 -3.67 1.43 -10.20
N THR A 43 -3.63 1.19 -8.89
CA THR A 43 -2.68 1.86 -8.02
C THR A 43 -1.26 1.44 -8.37
N GLY A 44 -1.01 0.16 -8.64
CA GLY A 44 0.29 -0.29 -9.13
C GLY A 44 0.71 0.39 -10.44
N LEU A 45 -0.20 0.46 -11.41
CA LEU A 45 0.06 1.09 -12.72
C LEU A 45 0.44 2.57 -12.61
N LEU A 46 -0.19 3.31 -11.69
CA LEU A 46 0.01 4.75 -11.55
C LEU A 46 1.15 5.09 -10.58
N VAL A 47 1.15 4.48 -9.41
CA VAL A 47 2.04 4.85 -8.31
C VAL A 47 3.48 4.44 -8.59
N GLN A 48 3.71 3.25 -9.15
CA GLN A 48 5.05 2.76 -9.46
C GLN A 48 5.84 3.73 -10.38
N PRO A 49 5.40 4.05 -11.61
CA PRO A 49 6.19 4.93 -12.48
C PRO A 49 6.41 6.34 -11.90
N ILE A 50 5.42 6.88 -11.18
CA ILE A 50 5.52 8.20 -10.54
C ILE A 50 6.58 8.17 -9.44
N ILE A 51 6.51 7.17 -8.55
CA ILE A 51 7.40 7.07 -7.40
C ILE A 51 8.81 6.68 -7.83
N GLY A 52 8.97 5.77 -8.78
CA GLY A 52 10.27 5.48 -9.39
C GLY A 52 10.95 6.76 -9.90
N TYR A 53 10.23 7.57 -10.68
CA TYR A 53 10.72 8.84 -11.20
C TYR A 53 11.03 9.89 -10.12
N MET A 54 10.14 10.05 -9.14
CA MET A 54 10.32 11.01 -8.03
C MET A 54 11.47 10.59 -7.10
N SER A 55 11.53 9.31 -6.76
CA SER A 55 12.60 8.72 -5.95
C SER A 55 13.95 8.96 -6.62
N ASP A 56 14.07 8.75 -7.93
CA ASP A 56 15.34 8.93 -8.62
C ASP A 56 15.87 10.38 -8.61
N ARG A 57 14.99 11.37 -8.49
CA ARG A 57 15.33 12.81 -8.49
C ARG A 57 15.47 13.42 -7.10
N THR A 58 15.04 12.72 -6.06
CA THR A 58 15.02 13.27 -4.70
C THR A 58 16.33 12.95 -4.00
N TRP A 59 17.06 13.96 -3.53
CA TRP A 59 18.25 13.73 -2.70
C TRP A 59 18.08 14.40 -1.33
N SER A 60 17.72 13.62 -0.31
CA SER A 60 17.67 14.13 1.07
C SER A 60 19.06 14.08 1.70
N VAL A 61 19.54 15.21 2.21
CA VAL A 61 20.86 15.32 2.86
C VAL A 61 20.97 14.42 4.11
N ARG A 62 19.87 14.16 4.83
CA ARG A 62 19.85 13.28 6.03
C ARG A 62 19.49 11.83 5.74
N TRP A 63 18.64 11.58 4.75
CA TRP A 63 17.98 10.28 4.58
C TRP A 63 18.32 9.61 3.23
N GLY A 64 19.08 10.29 2.37
CA GLY A 64 19.42 9.82 1.04
C GLY A 64 18.22 9.84 0.09
N ARG A 65 18.32 9.03 -0.96
CA ARG A 65 17.38 9.04 -2.09
C ARG A 65 16.08 8.26 -1.84
N ARG A 66 16.19 7.09 -1.19
CA ARG A 66 15.15 6.04 -1.18
C ARG A 66 14.49 5.80 0.18
N ARG A 67 15.17 6.10 1.28
CA ARG A 67 14.67 5.89 2.65
C ARG A 67 13.45 6.75 3.02
N PRO A 68 13.33 8.03 2.59
CA PRO A 68 12.14 8.84 2.88
C PRO A 68 10.86 8.22 2.33
N TYR A 69 10.90 7.74 1.08
CA TYR A 69 9.75 7.12 0.41
C TYR A 69 9.32 5.84 1.12
N PHE A 70 10.28 4.97 1.44
CA PHE A 70 10.01 3.76 2.22
C PHE A 70 9.33 4.07 3.56
N LEU A 71 9.82 5.07 4.29
CA LEU A 71 9.24 5.43 5.60
C LEU A 71 7.84 6.02 5.49
N VAL A 72 7.62 6.91 4.52
CA VAL A 72 6.29 7.47 4.26
C VAL A 72 5.31 6.36 3.90
N GLY A 73 5.69 5.46 3.00
CA GLY A 73 4.86 4.31 2.64
C GLY A 73 4.62 3.35 3.82
N ALA A 74 5.62 3.11 4.68
CA ALA A 74 5.47 2.28 5.87
C ALA A 74 4.51 2.89 6.91
N VAL A 75 4.59 4.20 7.14
CA VAL A 75 3.69 4.90 8.07
C VAL A 75 2.27 4.94 7.54
N LEU A 76 2.08 5.31 6.27
CA LEU A 76 0.75 5.39 5.65
C LEU A 76 0.08 4.01 5.57
N SER A 77 0.82 2.95 5.23
CA SER A 77 0.29 1.59 5.21
C SER A 77 -0.09 1.09 6.61
N SER A 78 0.72 1.40 7.64
CA SER A 78 0.40 1.07 9.03
C SER A 78 -0.89 1.76 9.50
N LEU A 79 -1.05 3.05 9.20
CA LEU A 79 -2.26 3.80 9.53
C LEU A 79 -3.48 3.26 8.78
N ALA A 80 -3.35 2.97 7.48
CA ALA A 80 -4.45 2.44 6.69
C ALA A 80 -4.91 1.06 7.18
N LEU A 81 -3.98 0.16 7.51
CA LEU A 81 -4.29 -1.16 8.09
C LEU A 81 -4.98 -1.05 9.45
N PHE A 82 -4.58 -0.07 10.27
CA PHE A 82 -5.19 0.16 11.57
C PHE A 82 -6.60 0.74 11.45
N LEU A 83 -6.84 1.63 10.48
CA LEU A 83 -8.12 2.33 10.32
C LEU A 83 -9.16 1.57 9.50
N VAL A 84 -8.75 0.71 8.55
CA VAL A 84 -9.67 -0.03 7.67
C VAL A 84 -10.79 -0.77 8.41
N PRO A 85 -10.53 -1.48 9.53
CA PRO A 85 -11.57 -2.23 10.23
C PRO A 85 -12.64 -1.35 10.88
N TYR A 86 -12.35 -0.07 11.08
CA TYR A 86 -13.25 0.92 11.68
C TYR A 86 -14.03 1.72 10.63
N SER A 87 -13.97 1.33 9.35
CA SER A 87 -14.70 2.00 8.27
C SER A 87 -16.21 1.89 8.50
N PRO A 88 -16.96 3.00 8.56
CA PRO A 88 -18.40 2.98 8.79
C PRO A 88 -19.19 2.64 7.51
N VAL A 89 -18.59 2.80 6.33
CA VAL A 89 -19.25 2.61 5.02
C VAL A 89 -18.29 2.01 4.00
N LEU A 90 -18.85 1.29 3.02
CA LEU A 90 -18.10 0.55 2.00
C LEU A 90 -17.08 1.42 1.24
N TRP A 91 -17.48 2.62 0.80
CA TRP A 91 -16.62 3.53 0.05
C TRP A 91 -15.41 4.02 0.86
N MET A 92 -15.54 4.12 2.19
CA MET A 92 -14.41 4.49 3.05
C MET A 92 -13.41 3.32 3.15
N ALA A 93 -13.89 2.08 3.29
CA ALA A 93 -13.04 0.91 3.25
C ALA A 93 -12.33 0.77 1.90
N ALA A 94 -13.03 1.05 0.79
CA ALA A 94 -12.42 1.08 -0.54
C ALA A 94 -11.35 2.17 -0.63
N GLY A 95 -11.60 3.38 -0.12
CA GLY A 95 -10.60 4.44 -0.06
C GLY A 95 -9.35 4.06 0.74
N PHE A 96 -9.53 3.41 1.90
CA PHE A 96 -8.39 2.91 2.66
C PHE A 96 -7.66 1.77 1.96
N LEU A 97 -8.35 0.91 1.20
CA LEU A 97 -7.68 -0.08 0.33
C LEU A 97 -6.76 0.62 -0.68
N TRP A 98 -7.23 1.68 -1.34
CA TRP A 98 -6.42 2.45 -2.29
C TRP A 98 -5.21 3.09 -1.60
N VAL A 99 -5.40 3.69 -0.43
CA VAL A 99 -4.29 4.28 0.35
C VAL A 99 -3.28 3.21 0.75
N LEU A 100 -3.75 2.05 1.20
CA LEU A 100 -2.91 0.92 1.57
C LEU A 100 -2.10 0.41 0.37
N ASP A 101 -2.75 0.17 -0.76
CA ASP A 101 -2.09 -0.25 -2.01
C ASP A 101 -1.05 0.77 -2.45
N ALA A 102 -1.38 2.06 -2.44
CA ALA A 102 -0.46 3.12 -2.86
C ALA A 102 0.77 3.14 -1.95
N SER A 103 0.54 3.04 -0.64
CA SER A 103 1.58 3.08 0.38
C SER A 103 2.52 1.87 0.30
N ILE A 104 1.97 0.68 0.03
CA ILE A 104 2.78 -0.53 -0.16
C ILE A 104 3.59 -0.43 -1.46
N ASN A 105 2.99 0.04 -2.56
CA ASN A 105 3.70 0.24 -3.83
C ASN A 105 4.84 1.26 -3.70
N ILE A 106 4.61 2.38 -3.00
CA ILE A 106 5.63 3.38 -2.65
C ILE A 106 6.81 2.74 -1.89
N SER A 107 6.52 1.77 -1.01
CA SER A 107 7.54 1.12 -0.18
C SER A 107 8.33 0.05 -0.94
N MET A 108 7.71 -0.62 -1.92
CA MET A 108 8.31 -1.76 -2.62
C MET A 108 9.40 -1.38 -3.64
N GLU A 109 9.16 -0.36 -4.45
CA GLU A 109 10.12 0.07 -5.49
C GLU A 109 11.48 0.50 -4.94
N PRO A 110 11.55 1.38 -3.92
CA PRO A 110 12.82 1.78 -3.33
C PRO A 110 13.50 0.60 -2.64
N PHE A 111 12.72 -0.34 -2.09
CA PHE A 111 13.26 -1.49 -1.39
C PHE A 111 13.96 -2.48 -2.33
N ARG A 112 13.38 -2.81 -3.50
CA ARG A 112 14.04 -3.67 -4.49
C ARG A 112 15.37 -3.10 -4.94
N ALA A 113 15.43 -1.78 -5.09
CA ALA A 113 16.63 -1.10 -5.54
C ALA A 113 17.67 -0.89 -4.41
N LEU A 114 17.25 -0.90 -3.14
CA LEU A 114 18.13 -0.86 -1.95
C LEU A 114 18.73 -2.21 -1.58
N VAL A 115 18.12 -3.33 -1.97
CA VAL A 115 18.69 -4.68 -1.73
C VAL A 115 19.87 -4.97 -2.67
N ALA A 116 19.96 -4.25 -3.78
CA ALA A 116 21.06 -4.35 -4.74
C ALA A 116 22.28 -3.47 -4.41
N ASP A 117 22.13 -2.52 -3.46
CA ASP A 117 23.21 -1.68 -2.90
C ASP A 117 23.81 -2.36 -1.66
#